data_AF-A0A540V0S7-F1
#
_entry.id   AF-A0A540V0S7-F1
#
_cell.length_a   1.000
_cell.length_b   1.000
_cell.length_c   1.000
_cell.angle_alpha   90.00
_cell.angle_beta   90.00
_cell.angle_gamma   90.00
#
_symmetry.space_group_name_H-M   'P 1'
#
loop_
_entity.id
_entity.type
_entity.pdbx_description
1 polymer ?
#
loop_
_entity_poly.entity_id
_entity_poly.type
_entity_poly.pdbx_seq_one_letter_code
_entity_poly.pdbx_strand_id
1 'polypeptide(L)'
;MFVKVWKEIEDGKIDPVYCIYGEETYFIDETIQRIKNALSRQEEVEMTTFDLEETPVDFVMEEADTFPFLSERKLIVARNAAFLKPAEKGAEKIDHDLKRLENWLKNPS
;
A
#
# COMPACT_ATOMS: atom_id res chain seq x y z
N MET A 1 7.76 -7.61 -14.10
CA MET A 1 7.87 -6.38 -14.93
C MET A 1 6.55 -5.63 -14.83
N PHE A 2 6.58 -4.34 -14.51
CA PHE A 2 5.39 -3.52 -14.24
C PHE A 2 4.35 -3.57 -15.38
N VAL A 3 4.77 -3.75 -16.64
CA VAL A 3 3.88 -3.88 -17.82
C VAL A 3 2.82 -4.99 -17.64
N LYS A 4 3.21 -6.15 -17.09
CA LYS A 4 2.26 -7.25 -16.85
C LYS A 4 1.25 -6.88 -15.76
N VAL A 5 1.75 -6.33 -14.65
CA VAL A 5 0.93 -5.93 -13.50
C VAL A 5 -0.06 -4.84 -13.89
N TRP A 6 0.38 -3.86 -14.69
CA TRP A 6 -0.49 -2.80 -15.21
C TRP A 6 -1.62 -3.34 -16.07
N LYS A 7 -1.35 -4.34 -16.91
CA LYS A 7 -2.40 -5.01 -17.68
C LYS A 7 -3.40 -5.74 -16.78
N GLU A 8 -2.92 -6.43 -15.74
CA GLU A 8 -3.79 -7.10 -14.77
C GLU A 8 -4.69 -6.10 -14.01
N ILE A 9 -4.13 -4.95 -13.60
CA ILE A 9 -4.87 -3.85 -12.98
C ILE A 9 -5.94 -3.30 -13.93
N GLU A 10 -5.59 -3.06 -15.20
CA GLU A 10 -6.54 -2.61 -16.22
C GLU A 10 -7.64 -3.65 -16.52
N ASP A 11 -7.33 -4.94 -16.40
CA ASP A 11 -8.33 -6.03 -16.50
C ASP A 11 -9.21 -6.15 -15.25
N GLY A 12 -9.01 -5.30 -14.22
CA GLY A 12 -9.75 -5.33 -12.95
C GLY A 12 -9.28 -6.41 -11.98
N LYS A 13 -8.15 -7.08 -12.27
CA LYS A 13 -7.52 -8.06 -11.38
C LYS A 13 -6.64 -7.32 -10.39
N ILE A 14 -7.29 -6.86 -9.32
CA ILE A 14 -6.64 -6.12 -8.23
C ILE A 14 -6.34 -7.09 -7.08
N ASP A 15 -5.07 -7.25 -6.77
CA ASP A 15 -4.59 -7.98 -5.59
C ASP A 15 -4.78 -7.12 -4.32
N PRO A 16 -4.98 -7.74 -3.15
CA PRO A 16 -5.22 -7.00 -1.90
C PRO A 16 -4.00 -6.21 -1.43
N VAL A 17 -2.78 -6.63 -1.79
CA VAL A 17 -1.53 -5.98 -1.35
C VAL A 17 -0.52 -5.90 -2.49
N TYR A 18 0.06 -4.72 -2.66
CA TYR A 18 1.17 -4.48 -3.59
C TYR A 18 2.40 -3.95 -2.84
N CYS A 19 3.56 -4.57 -3.06
CA CYS A 19 4.85 -4.00 -2.67
C CYS A 19 5.51 -3.40 -3.92
N ILE A 20 5.63 -2.07 -3.95
CA ILE A 20 6.18 -1.33 -5.08
C ILE A 20 7.48 -0.67 -4.62
N TYR A 21 8.59 -1.00 -5.25
CA TYR A 21 9.92 -0.48 -4.91
C TYR A 21 10.74 -0.22 -6.17
N GLY A 22 11.69 0.71 -6.08
CA GLY A 22 12.57 1.10 -7.17
C GLY A 22 13.09 2.52 -6.99
N GLU A 23 14.13 2.88 -7.75
CA GLU A 23 14.69 4.24 -7.76
C GLU A 23 13.82 5.21 -8.58
N GLU A 24 13.14 4.67 -9.59
CA GLU A 24 12.30 5.42 -10.53
C GLU A 24 10.90 5.66 -9.93
N THR A 25 10.73 6.78 -9.24
CA THR A 25 9.47 7.17 -8.57
C THR A 25 8.28 7.28 -9.53
N TYR A 26 8.53 7.63 -10.79
CA TYR A 26 7.50 7.70 -11.82
C TYR A 26 6.69 6.41 -11.93
N PHE A 27 7.36 5.24 -11.94
CA PHE A 27 6.65 3.97 -12.03
C PHE A 27 5.87 3.63 -10.77
N ILE A 28 6.32 4.09 -9.61
CA ILE A 28 5.61 3.91 -8.34
C ILE A 28 4.31 4.69 -8.36
N ASP A 29 4.39 5.99 -8.68
CA ASP A 29 3.23 6.87 -8.71
C ASP A 29 2.25 6.48 -9.83
N GLU A 30 2.76 6.13 -11.01
CA GLU A 30 1.94 5.64 -12.13
C GLU A 30 1.19 4.34 -11.76
N THR A 31 1.84 3.43 -11.03
CA THR A 31 1.17 2.19 -10.57
C THR A 31 0.06 2.50 -9.58
N ILE A 32 0.29 3.41 -8.62
CA ILE A 32 -0.73 3.83 -7.65
C ILE A 32 -1.91 4.49 -8.37
N GLN A 33 -1.66 5.36 -9.36
CA GLN A 33 -2.72 5.99 -10.16
C GLN A 33 -3.54 4.97 -10.94
N ARG A 34 -2.89 3.95 -11.53
CA ARG A 34 -3.59 2.88 -12.25
C ARG A 34 -4.48 2.06 -11.31
N ILE A 35 -4.01 1.72 -10.11
CA ILE A 35 -4.82 1.02 -9.10
C ILE A 35 -6.02 1.90 -8.72
N LYS A 36 -5.79 3.18 -8.40
CA LYS A 36 -6.85 4.13 -8.08
C LYS A 36 -7.90 4.19 -9.19
N ASN A 37 -7.49 4.36 -10.44
CA ASN A 37 -8.39 4.44 -11.58
C ASN A 37 -9.17 3.14 -11.83
N ALA A 38 -8.55 1.98 -11.60
CA ALA A 38 -9.21 0.69 -11.72
C ALA A 38 -10.27 0.48 -10.62
N LEU A 39 -10.02 0.97 -9.41
CA LEU A 39 -10.96 0.92 -8.29
C LEU A 39 -12.09 1.95 -8.45
N SER A 40 -11.80 3.15 -8.98
CA SER A 40 -12.78 4.23 -9.14
C SER A 40 -13.71 4.10 -10.35
N ARG A 41 -13.91 2.90 -10.91
CA ARG A 41 -14.68 2.72 -12.16
C ARG A 41 -16.17 3.01 -12.03
N GLN A 42 -16.74 2.76 -10.85
CA GLN A 42 -18.17 2.92 -10.60
C GLN A 42 -18.47 4.08 -9.65
N GLU A 43 -17.57 4.34 -8.70
CA GLU A 43 -17.68 5.38 -7.69
C GLU A 43 -16.28 5.88 -7.28
N GLU A 44 -16.21 6.99 -6.54
CA GLU A 44 -14.93 7.49 -6.05
C GLU A 44 -14.39 6.57 -4.95
N VAL A 45 -13.20 6.01 -5.16
CA VAL A 45 -12.54 5.17 -4.15
C VAL A 45 -12.08 6.02 -2.96
N GLU A 46 -12.42 5.59 -1.75
CA GLU A 46 -11.84 6.12 -0.53
C GLU A 46 -10.32 5.86 -0.52
N MET A 47 -9.50 6.89 -0.31
CA MET A 47 -8.05 6.78 -0.38
C MET A 47 -7.37 7.44 0.82
N THR A 48 -6.52 6.68 1.49
CA THR A 48 -5.74 7.15 2.66
C THR A 48 -4.26 6.91 2.39
N THR A 49 -3.40 7.90 2.72
CA THR A 49 -1.95 7.78 2.57
C THR A 49 -1.26 7.97 3.91
N PHE A 50 -0.31 7.08 4.21
CA PHE A 50 0.52 7.12 5.40
C PHE A 50 1.99 7.31 5.01
N ASP A 51 2.72 8.07 5.81
CA ASP A 51 4.18 8.09 5.79
C ASP A 51 4.72 7.23 6.94
N LEU A 52 5.41 6.13 6.61
CA LEU A 52 5.93 5.19 7.60
C LEU A 52 7.17 5.73 8.33
N GLU A 53 7.73 6.87 7.92
CA GLU A 53 8.73 7.58 8.72
C GLU A 53 8.10 8.41 9.86
N GLU A 54 6.78 8.61 9.81
CA GLU A 54 6.00 9.37 10.81
C GLU A 54 4.95 8.54 11.54
N THR A 55 4.48 7.45 10.92
CA THR A 55 3.38 6.61 11.44
C THR A 55 3.78 5.14 11.52
N PRO A 56 3.57 4.45 12.66
CA PRO A 56 3.72 3.00 12.75
C PRO A 56 2.86 2.26 11.72
N VAL A 57 3.38 1.19 11.12
CA VAL A 57 2.66 0.34 10.17
C VAL A 57 1.40 -0.29 10.79
N ASP A 58 1.35 -0.40 12.11
CA ASP A 58 0.19 -0.77 12.91
C ASP A 58 -1.07 0.01 12.55
N PHE A 59 -0.96 1.33 12.39
CA PHE A 59 -2.10 2.16 12.00
C PHE A 59 -2.55 1.91 10.57
N VAL A 60 -1.63 1.52 9.68
CA VAL A 60 -1.96 1.14 8.30
C VAL A 60 -2.80 -0.12 8.29
N MET A 61 -2.43 -1.12 9.10
CA MET A 61 -3.19 -2.37 9.24
C MET A 61 -4.55 -2.11 9.89
N GLU A 62 -4.59 -1.29 10.95
CA GLU A 62 -5.85 -0.92 11.61
C GLU A 62 -6.79 -0.21 10.66
N GLU A 63 -6.27 0.72 9.86
CA GLU A 63 -7.04 1.34 8.79
C GLU A 63 -7.47 0.28 7.78
N ALA A 64 -6.59 -0.61 7.29
CA ALA A 64 -6.96 -1.65 6.34
C ALA A 64 -8.06 -2.61 6.83
N ASP A 65 -8.15 -2.83 8.14
CA ASP A 65 -9.14 -3.71 8.77
C ASP A 65 -10.51 -3.02 9.01
N THR A 66 -10.64 -1.72 8.75
CA THR A 66 -11.94 -1.04 8.81
C THR A 66 -12.68 -1.08 7.47
N PHE A 67 -14.01 -1.08 7.53
CA PHE A 67 -14.83 -1.01 6.33
C PHE A 67 -14.76 0.39 5.70
N PRO A 68 -14.67 0.49 4.36
CA PRO A 68 -14.84 1.76 3.65
C PRO A 68 -16.25 2.33 3.92
N PHE A 69 -16.36 3.67 3.96
CA PHE A 69 -17.61 4.32 4.37
C PHE A 69 -18.55 4.61 3.18
N LEU A 70 -18.00 5.08 2.06
CA LEU A 70 -18.76 5.51 0.87
C LEU A 70 -18.39 4.77 -0.41
N SER A 71 -17.54 3.76 -0.32
CA SER A 71 -17.11 2.97 -1.48
C SER A 71 -17.08 1.47 -1.16
N GLU A 72 -17.16 0.63 -2.20
CA GLU A 72 -17.04 -0.83 -2.09
C GLU A 72 -15.64 -1.26 -1.64
N ARG A 73 -14.63 -0.46 -1.98
CA ARG A 73 -13.22 -0.71 -1.68
C ARG A 73 -12.55 0.59 -1.27
N LYS A 74 -11.50 0.49 -0.47
CA LYS A 74 -10.58 1.60 -0.20
C LYS A 74 -9.16 1.28 -0.64
N LEU A 75 -8.43 2.34 -0.97
CA LEU A 75 -7.03 2.29 -1.36
C LEU A 75 -6.17 2.92 -0.26
N ILE A 76 -5.35 2.10 0.39
CA ILE A 76 -4.39 2.58 1.39
C ILE A 76 -2.99 2.57 0.78
N VAL A 77 -2.29 3.68 0.87
CA VAL A 77 -0.91 3.83 0.38
C VAL A 77 0.02 4.12 1.55
N ALA A 78 0.87 3.17 1.89
CA ALA A 78 1.92 3.37 2.89
C ALA A 78 3.27 3.65 2.19
N ARG A 79 3.78 4.87 2.35
CA ARG A 79 5.04 5.33 1.75
C ARG A 79 6.20 5.21 2.73
N ASN A 80 7.42 5.22 2.20
CA ASN A 80 8.67 5.26 2.96
C ASN A 80 8.83 4.11 3.98
N ALA A 81 8.53 2.87 3.55
CA ALA A 81 8.78 1.67 4.34
C ALA A 81 10.29 1.38 4.53
N ALA A 82 10.96 2.20 5.33
CA ALA A 82 12.41 2.15 5.56
C ALA A 82 12.86 0.81 6.16
N PHE A 83 12.00 0.14 6.93
CA PHE A 83 12.23 -1.19 7.49
C PHE A 83 12.41 -2.31 6.46
N LEU A 84 12.06 -2.07 5.19
CA LEU A 84 12.34 -3.00 4.09
C LEU A 84 13.76 -2.83 3.53
N LYS A 85 14.47 -1.76 3.90
CA LYS A 85 15.86 -1.52 3.51
C LYS A 85 16.80 -2.12 4.56
N PRO A 86 18.04 -2.47 4.20
CA PRO A 86 19.05 -2.85 5.18
C PRO A 86 19.20 -1.73 6.21
N ALA A 87 19.04 -2.07 7.50
CA ALA A 87 19.12 -1.09 8.57
C ALA A 87 20.51 -0.46 8.63
N GLU A 88 20.60 0.86 8.45
CA GLU A 88 21.72 1.62 8.98
C GLU A 88 21.54 1.69 10.50
N LYS A 89 22.58 1.33 11.27
CA LYS A 89 22.51 1.26 12.73
C LYS A 89 21.95 2.58 13.30
N GLY A 90 20.76 2.52 13.90
CA GLY A 90 20.14 3.64 14.64
C GLY A 90 19.28 4.60 13.81
N ALA A 91 18.90 4.26 12.58
CA ALA A 91 18.15 5.16 11.70
C ALA A 91 16.62 5.13 11.89
N GLU A 92 16.04 4.03 12.39
CA GLU A 92 14.59 3.95 12.58
C GLU A 92 14.13 4.67 13.84
N LYS A 93 13.44 5.79 13.63
CA LYS A 93 12.86 6.61 14.70
C LYS A 93 11.50 6.10 15.18
N ILE A 94 10.89 5.22 14.40
CA ILE A 94 9.55 4.68 14.64
C ILE A 94 9.63 3.19 14.89
N ASP A 95 8.94 2.76 15.93
CA ASP A 95 8.79 1.34 16.26
C ASP A 95 7.64 0.76 15.43
N HIS A 96 7.96 -0.21 14.58
CA HIS A 96 7.01 -0.92 13.73
C HIS A 96 6.89 -2.37 14.19
N ASP A 97 5.68 -2.87 14.43
CA ASP A 97 5.51 -4.30 14.71
C ASP A 97 5.54 -5.12 13.40
N LEU A 98 6.76 -5.42 12.94
CA LEU A 98 6.99 -6.19 11.71
C LEU A 98 6.47 -7.63 11.79
N LYS A 99 6.38 -8.21 13.00
CA LYS A 99 5.81 -9.55 13.17
C LYS A 99 4.31 -9.53 12.98
N ARG A 100 3.64 -8.50 13.49
CA ARG A 100 2.21 -8.28 13.23
C ARG A 100 1.97 -8.06 11.74
N LEU A 101 2.78 -7.22 11.09
CA LEU A 101 2.70 -7.01 9.64
C LEU A 101 2.86 -8.31 8.84
N GLU A 102 3.89 -9.12 9.14
CA GLU A 102 4.10 -10.40 8.46
C GLU A 102 2.89 -11.33 8.61
N ASN A 103 2.28 -11.37 9.79
CA ASN A 103 1.10 -12.20 10.03
C ASN A 103 -0.15 -11.67 9.32
N TRP A 104 -0.34 -10.35 9.31
CA TRP A 104 -1.43 -9.71 8.59
C TRP A 104 -1.34 -9.97 7.08
N LEU A 105 -0.14 -9.87 6.50
CA LEU A 105 0.11 -10.14 5.07
C LEU A 105 -0.24 -11.58 4.62
N LYS A 106 -0.33 -12.55 5.55
CA LYS A 106 -0.75 -13.92 5.23
C LYS A 106 -2.25 -14.00 4.93
N ASN A 107 -3.05 -13.11 5.51
CA ASN A 107 -4.50 -13.04 5.31
C ASN A 107 -4.94 -11.57 5.39
N PRO A 108 -4.64 -10.75 4.36
CA PRO A 108 -5.07 -9.35 4.34
C PRO A 108 -6.59 -9.26 4.25
N SER A 109 -7.15 -8.21 4.86
CA SER A 109 -8.58 -7.91 4.90
C SER A 109 -9.20 -7.65 3.53
#